data_AF-A0AAF5PWZ3-F1
#
_entry.id   AF-A0AAF5PWZ3-F1
#
_cell.length_a   1.000
_cell.length_b   1.000
_cell.length_c   1.000
_cell.angle_alpha   90.00
_cell.angle_beta   90.00
_cell.angle_gamma   90.00
#
_symmetry.space_group_name_H-M   'P 1'
#
loop_
_entity.id
_entity.type
_entity.pdbx_description
1 polymer ?
#
loop_
_entity_poly.entity_id
_entity_poly.type
_entity_poly.pdbx_seq_one_letter_code
_entity_poly.pdbx_strand_id
1 'polypeptide(L)'
;MKFPELLLIIFFFFLHVNIADQVSMSKRIALLKKGRKLTKEDVYTLNARSIADFDDKIEELFEETQLNNEMAVLVIGGSAYYDVEDECDNWLRILCEYGDLLIIPAGKLHRFTTTTENFVKMRRFFKADKR
;
A
#
# COMPACT_ATOMS: atom_id res chain seq x y z
N MET A 1 15.91 -8.36 18.23
CA MET A 1 14.55 -7.85 17.92
C MET A 1 14.01 -8.76 16.81
N LYS A 2 13.08 -9.67 17.12
CA LYS A 2 12.50 -10.57 16.11
C LYS A 2 11.54 -9.72 15.25
N PHE A 3 11.77 -9.67 13.94
CA PHE A 3 10.82 -9.07 13.01
C PHE A 3 9.49 -9.82 13.15
N PRO A 4 8.32 -9.14 13.20
CA PRO A 4 7.05 -9.83 13.08
C PRO A 4 7.04 -10.59 11.75
N GLU A 5 6.45 -11.78 11.75
CA GLU A 5 6.39 -12.68 10.59
C GLU A 5 5.93 -11.91 9.35
N LEU A 6 6.86 -11.65 8.43
CA LEU A 6 6.55 -11.14 7.11
C LEU A 6 5.78 -12.24 6.41
N LEU A 7 4.47 -12.06 6.23
CA LEU A 7 3.73 -12.95 5.36
C LEU A 7 4.14 -12.62 3.93
N LEU A 8 4.88 -13.52 3.31
CA LEU A 8 5.16 -13.45 1.88
C LEU A 8 3.91 -13.92 1.15
N ILE A 9 3.14 -12.97 0.63
CA ILE A 9 1.98 -13.24 -0.19
C ILE A 9 2.41 -13.02 -1.63
N ILE A 10 2.86 -14.09 -2.30
CA ILE A 10 3.03 -14.08 -3.76
C ILE A 10 3.89 -12.89 -4.23
N PHE A 11 5.09 -12.75 -3.64
CA PHE A 11 6.06 -11.65 -3.83
C PHE A 11 5.70 -10.28 -3.20
N PHE A 12 4.47 -10.10 -2.75
CA PHE A 12 4.09 -8.96 -1.92
C PHE A 12 4.49 -9.23 -0.47
N PHE A 13 4.92 -8.16 0.21
CA PHE A 13 5.17 -8.23 1.65
C PHE A 13 4.07 -7.49 2.38
N PHE A 14 3.41 -8.20 3.29
CA PHE A 14 2.39 -7.65 4.16
C PHE A 14 2.86 -7.67 5.61
N LEU A 15 2.62 -6.58 6.34
CA LEU A 15 3.05 -6.42 7.71
C LEU A 15 2.10 -5.53 8.50
N HIS A 16 1.53 -6.05 9.57
CA HIS A 16 0.86 -5.20 10.56
C HIS A 16 1.89 -4.44 11.41
N VAL A 17 1.74 -3.12 11.49
CA VAL A 17 2.59 -2.21 12.25
C VAL A 17 1.78 -1.63 13.40
N ASN A 18 2.26 -1.81 14.63
CA ASN A 18 1.70 -1.11 15.77
C ASN A 18 1.98 0.39 15.64
N ILE A 19 0.93 1.18 15.35
CA ILE A 19 1.03 2.63 15.17
C ILE A 19 1.05 3.40 16.50
N ALA A 20 0.62 2.79 17.62
CA ALA A 20 0.58 3.46 18.92
C ALA A 20 1.98 3.79 19.45
N ASP A 21 2.98 2.96 19.15
CA ASP A 21 4.40 3.27 19.42
C ASP A 21 5.02 4.02 18.24
N GLN A 22 4.84 5.34 18.25
CA GLN A 22 5.34 6.22 17.19
C GLN A 22 6.86 6.14 17.00
N VAL A 23 7.63 5.89 18.06
CA VAL A 23 9.09 5.83 18.01
C VAL A 23 9.53 4.56 17.30
N SER A 24 8.98 3.40 17.69
CA SER A 24 9.27 2.12 17.05
C SER A 24 8.82 2.10 15.59
N MET A 25 7.61 2.60 15.32
CA MET A 25 7.08 2.74 13.96
C MET A 25 7.99 3.60 13.08
N SER A 26 8.40 4.78 13.55
CA SER A 26 9.28 5.69 12.79
C SER A 26 10.63 5.04 12.48
N LYS A 27 11.22 4.32 13.44
CA LYS A 27 12.46 3.55 13.22
C LYS A 27 12.28 2.46 12.17
N ARG A 28 11.19 1.70 12.22
CA ARG A 28 10.88 0.63 11.24
C ARG A 28 10.71 1.20 9.83
N ILE A 29 9.96 2.29 9.67
CA ILE A 29 9.78 2.95 8.36
C ILE A 29 11.12 3.48 7.85
N ALA A 30 11.93 4.12 8.71
CA ALA A 30 13.24 4.63 8.31
C ALA A 30 14.18 3.51 7.80
N LEU A 31 14.21 2.36 8.50
CA LEU A 31 14.97 1.19 8.09
C LEU A 31 14.46 0.60 6.77
N LEU A 32 13.13 0.50 6.61
CA LEU A 32 12.51 0.01 5.38
C LEU A 32 12.83 0.92 4.19
N LYS A 33 12.65 2.23 4.32
CA LYS A 33 12.98 3.22 3.28
C LYS A 33 14.45 3.14 2.90
N LYS A 34 15.35 3.05 3.89
CA LYS A 34 16.79 2.95 3.66
C LYS A 34 17.18 1.65 2.94
N GLY A 35 16.66 0.50 3.38
CA GLY A 35 16.96 -0.81 2.80
C GLY A 35 16.47 -0.95 1.34
N ARG A 36 15.31 -0.34 1.02
CA ARG A 36 14.68 -0.41 -0.30
C ARG A 36 14.95 0.81 -1.19
N LYS A 37 15.71 1.78 -0.68
CA LYS A 37 16.05 3.06 -1.35
C LYS A 37 14.79 3.86 -1.76
N LEU A 38 13.75 3.85 -0.92
CA LEU A 38 12.53 4.65 -1.12
C LEU A 38 12.80 6.08 -0.66
N THR A 39 13.03 6.97 -1.62
CA THR A 39 13.50 8.35 -1.38
C THR A 39 12.39 9.40 -1.38
N LYS A 40 11.20 9.05 -1.87
CA LYS A 40 10.02 9.92 -1.90
C LYS A 40 8.94 9.36 -1.01
N GLU A 41 8.11 10.26 -0.48
CA GLU A 41 6.92 9.91 0.27
C GLU A 41 5.84 10.98 0.10
N ASP A 42 4.59 10.56 0.20
CA ASP A 42 3.44 11.45 0.27
C ASP A 42 2.34 10.89 1.19
N VAL A 43 1.29 11.69 1.39
CA VAL A 43 0.05 11.27 2.03
C VAL A 43 -1.03 11.30 0.96
N TYR A 44 -1.67 10.15 0.75
CA TYR A 44 -2.75 9.98 -0.20
C TYR A 44 -4.06 9.69 0.54
N THR A 45 -5.14 10.38 0.17
CA THR A 45 -6.45 10.23 0.83
C THR A 45 -7.51 10.07 -0.24
N LEU A 46 -8.33 9.03 -0.11
CA LEU A 46 -9.57 8.86 -0.85
C LEU A 46 -10.72 8.86 0.14
N ASN A 47 -11.71 9.69 -0.14
CA ASN A 47 -12.86 9.88 0.74
C ASN A 47 -14.05 10.33 -0.11
N ALA A 48 -15.05 9.46 -0.24
CA ALA A 48 -16.26 9.76 -1.00
C ALA A 48 -17.00 11.01 -0.51
N ARG A 49 -16.80 11.42 0.76
CA ARG A 49 -17.44 12.61 1.32
C ARG A 49 -16.78 13.92 0.89
N SER A 50 -15.53 13.89 0.42
CA SER A 50 -14.77 15.12 0.11
C SER A 50 -14.33 15.25 -1.34
N ILE A 51 -14.44 14.18 -2.14
CA ILE A 51 -14.04 14.18 -3.55
C ILE A 51 -15.32 14.08 -4.39
N ALA A 52 -15.53 15.04 -5.29
CA ALA A 52 -16.73 15.08 -6.13
C ALA A 52 -16.76 13.91 -7.15
N ASP A 53 -15.62 13.60 -7.76
CA ASP A 53 -15.48 12.57 -8.80
C ASP A 53 -14.97 11.24 -8.20
N PHE A 54 -15.51 10.86 -7.03
CA PHE A 54 -15.03 9.69 -6.30
C PHE A 54 -15.24 8.40 -7.07
N ASP A 55 -16.43 8.21 -7.67
CA ASP A 55 -16.79 6.99 -8.38
C ASP A 55 -15.89 6.79 -9.61
N ASP A 56 -15.74 7.81 -10.46
CA ASP A 56 -14.81 7.80 -11.60
C ASP A 56 -13.37 7.48 -11.16
N LYS A 57 -12.93 8.02 -10.02
CA LYS A 57 -11.59 7.76 -9.49
C LYS A 57 -11.42 6.33 -9.02
N ILE A 58 -12.44 5.74 -8.39
CA ILE A 58 -12.41 4.33 -7.97
C ILE A 58 -12.42 3.41 -9.18
N GLU A 59 -13.20 3.72 -10.22
CA GLU A 59 -13.18 2.97 -11.48
C GLU A 59 -11.79 2.98 -12.11
N GLU A 60 -11.16 4.15 -12.25
CA GLU A 60 -9.79 4.30 -12.76
C GLU A 60 -8.78 3.49 -11.93
N LEU A 61 -8.88 3.54 -10.59
CA LEU A 61 -7.95 2.82 -9.72
C LEU A 61 -8.17 1.30 -9.69
N PHE A 62 -9.35 0.84 -10.11
CA PHE A 62 -9.67 -0.57 -10.23
C PHE A 62 -9.23 -1.18 -11.57
N GLU A 63 -8.76 -0.36 -12.51
CA GLU A 63 -8.04 -0.84 -13.69
C GLU A 63 -6.71 -1.52 -13.29
N GLU A 64 -6.36 -2.58 -14.04
CA GLU A 64 -5.14 -3.34 -13.80
C GLU A 64 -3.91 -2.51 -14.16
N THR A 65 -2.98 -2.34 -13.21
CA THR A 65 -1.80 -1.51 -13.39
C THR A 65 -0.53 -2.16 -12.85
N GLN A 66 0.62 -1.68 -13.31
CA GLN A 66 1.94 -2.10 -12.87
C GLN A 66 2.79 -0.89 -12.50
N LEU A 67 3.62 -1.05 -11.48
CA LEU A 67 4.59 -0.02 -11.12
C LEU A 67 5.95 -0.31 -11.77
N ASN A 68 6.57 0.73 -12.31
CA ASN A 68 7.96 0.66 -12.78
C ASN A 68 8.96 0.46 -11.62
N ASN A 69 8.58 0.88 -10.42
CA ASN A 69 9.38 0.79 -9.21
C ASN A 69 8.52 0.28 -8.06
N GLU A 70 9.15 -0.39 -7.10
CA GLU A 70 8.48 -0.80 -5.87
C GLU A 70 7.92 0.40 -5.09
N MET A 71 6.73 0.19 -4.51
CA MET A 71 6.06 1.13 -3.61
C MET A 71 5.68 0.43 -2.31
N ALA A 72 5.87 1.10 -1.18
CA ALA A 72 5.35 0.67 0.11
C ALA A 72 4.21 1.60 0.53
N VAL A 73 3.13 1.04 1.06
CA VAL A 73 1.91 1.74 1.44
C VAL A 73 1.56 1.40 2.88
N LEU A 74 1.56 2.40 3.76
CA LEU A 74 1.10 2.27 5.15
C LEU A 74 -0.29 2.90 5.28
N VAL A 75 -1.28 2.11 5.68
CA VAL A 75 -2.61 2.63 5.98
C VAL A 75 -2.59 3.31 7.35
N ILE A 76 -2.95 4.59 7.35
CA ILE A 76 -3.00 5.46 8.53
C ILE A 76 -4.42 5.99 8.82
N GLY A 77 -5.42 5.47 8.12
CA GLY A 77 -6.84 5.74 8.34
C GLY A 77 -7.71 4.99 7.33
N GLY A 78 -8.90 4.54 7.75
CA GLY A 78 -9.82 3.80 6.89
C GLY A 78 -9.26 2.44 6.44
N SER A 79 -9.75 1.95 5.29
CA SER A 79 -9.35 0.64 4.75
C SER A 79 -9.54 0.55 3.24
N ALA A 80 -8.77 -0.35 2.62
CA ALA A 80 -8.84 -0.60 1.18
C ALA A 80 -8.52 -2.06 0.84
N TYR A 81 -8.90 -2.48 -0.36
CA TYR A 81 -8.49 -3.71 -0.97
C TYR A 81 -7.41 -3.47 -2.02
N TYR A 82 -6.37 -4.30 -1.99
CA TYR A 82 -5.44 -4.48 -3.09
C TYR A 82 -5.68 -5.86 -3.69
N ASP A 83 -6.08 -5.91 -4.95
CA ASP A 83 -6.08 -7.18 -5.69
C ASP A 83 -4.73 -7.30 -6.38
N VAL A 84 -4.08 -8.44 -6.20
CA VAL A 84 -2.77 -8.74 -6.77
C VAL A 84 -2.83 -10.05 -7.54
N GLU A 85 -2.13 -10.10 -8.66
CA GLU A 85 -2.09 -11.29 -9.51
C GLU A 85 -1.04 -12.28 -9.00
N ASP A 86 -1.40 -13.57 -8.99
CA ASP A 86 -0.48 -14.66 -8.68
C ASP A 86 0.30 -15.19 -9.90
N GLU A 87 1.11 -16.24 -9.72
CA GLU A 87 1.87 -16.84 -10.84
C GLU A 87 1.00 -17.65 -11.81
N CYS A 88 -0.28 -17.82 -11.51
CA CYS A 88 -1.24 -18.62 -12.28
C CYS A 88 -2.42 -17.77 -12.77
N ASP A 89 -2.21 -16.45 -12.93
CA ASP A 89 -3.19 -15.46 -13.39
C ASP A 89 -4.47 -15.41 -12.53
N ASN A 90 -4.41 -15.79 -11.25
CA ASN A 90 -5.51 -15.63 -10.31
C ASN A 90 -5.35 -14.35 -9.49
N TRP A 91 -6.49 -13.75 -9.16
CA TRP A 91 -6.55 -12.57 -8.30
C TRP A 91 -6.65 -12.95 -6.83
N LEU A 92 -5.69 -12.48 -6.04
CA LEU A 92 -5.75 -12.51 -4.58
C LEU A 92 -6.11 -11.12 -4.04
N ARG A 93 -7.17 -11.06 -3.23
CA ARG A 93 -7.58 -9.82 -2.56
C ARG A 93 -6.95 -9.70 -1.17
N ILE A 94 -6.23 -8.61 -0.94
CA ILE A 94 -5.61 -8.26 0.34
C ILE A 94 -6.41 -7.10 0.96
N LEU A 95 -7.01 -7.33 2.12
CA LEU A 95 -7.57 -6.26 2.94
C LEU A 95 -6.44 -5.55 3.68
N CYS A 96 -6.35 -4.23 3.53
CA CYS A 96 -5.41 -3.37 4.23
C CYS A 96 -6.18 -2.39 5.12
N GLU A 97 -5.95 -2.46 6.42
CA GLU A 97 -6.60 -1.64 7.44
C GLU A 97 -5.57 -0.80 8.20
N TYR A 98 -6.05 0.06 9.09
CA TYR A 98 -5.19 0.90 9.93
C TYR A 98 -4.07 0.10 10.61
N GLY A 99 -2.81 0.44 10.33
CA GLY A 99 -1.65 -0.31 10.83
C GLY A 99 -0.95 -1.13 9.76
N ASP A 100 -1.63 -1.46 8.67
CA ASP A 100 -1.08 -2.37 7.68
C ASP A 100 -0.14 -1.67 6.72
N LEU A 101 1.01 -2.30 6.52
CA LEU A 101 2.03 -1.93 5.57
C LEU A 101 2.08 -2.99 4.48
N LEU A 102 1.71 -2.61 3.26
CA LEU A 102 1.83 -3.42 2.06
C LEU A 102 3.03 -2.94 1.23
N ILE A 103 3.82 -3.87 0.69
CA ILE A 103 4.88 -3.58 -0.28
C ILE A 103 4.49 -4.22 -1.61
N ILE A 104 4.34 -3.34 -2.61
CA ILE A 104 3.98 -3.67 -3.99
C ILE A 104 5.27 -3.69 -4.81
N PRO A 105 5.76 -4.86 -5.25
CA PRO A 105 6.97 -4.97 -6.07
C PRO A 105 6.75 -4.38 -7.47
N ALA A 106 7.84 -4.02 -8.14
CA ALA A 106 7.79 -3.56 -9.53
C ALA A 106 7.35 -4.68 -10.48
N GLY A 107 6.61 -4.32 -11.54
CA GLY A 107 6.20 -5.23 -12.61
C GLY A 107 5.14 -6.29 -12.23
N LYS A 108 4.51 -6.17 -11.05
CA LYS A 108 3.36 -7.01 -10.69
C LYS A 108 2.04 -6.28 -10.99
N LEU A 109 1.11 -7.00 -11.61
CA LEU A 109 -0.24 -6.50 -11.81
C LEU A 109 -0.94 -6.40 -10.46
N HIS A 110 -1.56 -5.25 -10.27
CA HIS A 110 -2.40 -4.97 -9.12
C HIS A 110 -3.48 -3.97 -9.51
N ARG A 111 -4.55 -3.96 -8.74
CA ARG A 111 -5.59 -2.94 -8.79
C ARG A 111 -6.04 -2.62 -7.38
N PHE A 112 -6.69 -1.48 -7.22
CA PHE A 112 -6.98 -0.92 -5.92
C PHE A 112 -8.45 -0.47 -5.85
N THR A 113 -9.08 -0.69 -4.70
CA THR A 113 -10.38 -0.09 -4.41
C THR A 113 -10.54 0.14 -2.91
N THR A 114 -11.38 1.10 -2.52
CA THR A 114 -11.76 1.24 -1.10
C THR A 114 -12.65 0.09 -0.65
N THR A 115 -12.74 -0.12 0.66
CA THR A 115 -13.82 -0.95 1.21
C THR A 115 -15.17 -0.22 1.10
N THR A 116 -16.25 -0.85 1.57
CA THR A 116 -17.59 -0.25 1.64
C THR A 116 -17.66 1.02 2.49
N GLU A 117 -16.64 1.29 3.32
CA GLU A 117 -16.51 2.55 4.07
C GLU A 117 -16.15 3.74 3.18
N ASN A 118 -15.71 3.49 1.93
CA ASN A 118 -15.36 4.50 0.94
C ASN A 118 -14.38 5.58 1.45
N PHE A 119 -13.50 5.16 2.35
CA PHE A 119 -12.52 6.01 2.99
C PHE A 119 -11.22 5.25 3.23
N VAL A 120 -10.12 5.84 2.79
CA VAL A 120 -8.77 5.42 3.19
C VAL A 120 -7.80 6.59 3.15
N LYS A 121 -6.84 6.56 4.06
CA LYS A 121 -5.72 7.49 4.14
C LYS A 121 -4.43 6.70 4.31
N MET A 122 -3.47 6.97 3.44
CA MET A 122 -2.25 6.17 3.33
C MET A 122 -1.03 7.06 3.26
N ARG A 123 0.08 6.59 3.83
CA ARG A 123 1.42 7.11 3.53
C ARG A 123 2.05 6.20 2.49
N ARG A 124 2.46 6.76 1.37
CA ARG A 124 3.13 6.00 0.30
C ARG A 124 4.61 6.34 0.29
N PHE A 125 5.43 5.34 0.05
CA PHE A 125 6.89 5.46 -0.04
C PHE A 125 7.34 4.83 -1.35
N PHE A 126 8.04 5.59 -2.18
CA PHE A 126 8.41 5.16 -3.53
C PHE A 126 9.78 5.72 -3.94
N LYS A 127 10.36 5.16 -4.99
CA LYS A 127 11.58 5.70 -5.60
C LYS A 127 11.26 6.95 -6.39
N ALA A 128 12.20 7.90 -6.45
CA ALA A 128 12.12 8.96 -7.45
C ALA A 128 12.24 8.34 -8.85
N ASP A 129 11.34 8.71 -9.77
CA ASP A 129 11.49 8.32 -11.16
C ASP A 129 12.82 8.83 -11.70
N LYS A 130 13.55 7.98 -12.43
CA LYS A 130 14.70 8.43 -13.20
C LYS A 130 14.15 9.27 -14.34
N ARG A 131 14.42 10.58 -14.31
CA ARG A 131 14.27 11.45 -15.48
C ARG A 131 15.19 10.98 -16.60
#